data_AF-A0A2V1E690-F1
#
_entry.id   AF-A0A2V1E690-F1
#
_cell.length_a   1.000
_cell.length_b   1.000
_cell.length_c   1.000
_cell.angle_alpha   90.00
_cell.angle_beta   90.00
_cell.angle_gamma   90.00
#
_symmetry.space_group_name_H-M   'P 1'
#
loop_
_entity.id
_entity.type
_entity.pdbx_description
1 polymer ?
#
loop_
_entity_poly.entity_id
_entity_poly.type
_entity_poly.pdbx_seq_one_letter_code
_entity_poly.pdbx_strand_id
1 'polypeptide(L)'
;MSFLNISTLLFAVISITQVHGKVAPSAAVKTARSSNEASSVNPSPENEDGWISPPYRWIFDYPLPIPPKKEKKLTWNDHVTGAAIDFYELELKTFKKQIYPDRPATELQGYDGMSPGPYFAMQR
;
A
#
# COMPACT_ATOMS: atom_id res chain seq x y z
N MET A 1 -31.71 51.48 25.26
CA MET A 1 -30.70 50.97 24.30
C MET A 1 -31.32 49.71 23.68
N SER A 2 -32.03 49.76 22.53
CA SER A 2 -31.53 49.85 21.14
C SER A 2 -30.49 48.75 20.84
N PHE A 3 -30.60 47.84 19.87
CA PHE A 3 -31.38 47.75 18.62
C PHE A 3 -31.62 46.28 18.20
N LEU A 4 -32.68 46.05 17.40
CA LEU A 4 -32.84 44.94 16.45
C LEU A 4 -31.76 45.01 15.35
N ASN A 5 -31.29 43.87 14.82
CA ASN A 5 -31.19 43.71 13.36
C ASN A 5 -31.00 42.27 12.86
N ILE A 6 -31.58 42.03 11.69
CA ILE A 6 -31.76 40.79 10.93
C ILE A 6 -30.73 40.79 9.79
N SER A 7 -30.11 39.65 9.44
CA SER A 7 -29.31 39.50 8.20
C SER A 7 -29.18 38.01 7.85
N THR A 8 -30.09 37.40 7.07
CA THR A 8 -30.26 37.38 5.59
C THR A 8 -29.10 36.73 4.81
N LEU A 9 -29.31 35.44 4.50
CA LEU A 9 -29.20 34.81 3.17
C LEU A 9 -27.85 34.84 2.42
N LEU A 10 -27.26 33.66 2.22
CA LEU A 10 -26.35 33.38 1.12
C LEU A 10 -26.74 32.05 0.47
N PHE A 11 -27.64 32.14 -0.51
CA PHE A 11 -27.91 31.09 -1.49
C PHE A 11 -26.82 31.18 -2.56
N ALA A 12 -26.04 30.10 -2.73
CA ALA A 12 -25.12 29.97 -3.86
C ALA A 12 -25.93 29.58 -5.11
N VAL A 13 -25.96 30.47 -6.09
CA VAL A 13 -26.57 30.29 -7.40
C VAL A 13 -25.61 29.49 -8.28
N ILE A 14 -26.02 28.29 -8.71
CA ILE A 14 -25.34 27.51 -9.75
C ILE A 14 -25.80 28.06 -11.11
N SER A 15 -24.90 28.73 -11.83
CA SER A 15 -25.12 29.09 -13.23
C SER A 15 -24.59 27.97 -14.13
N ILE A 16 -25.51 27.27 -14.80
CA ILE A 16 -25.22 26.41 -15.96
C ILE A 16 -25.60 27.22 -17.20
N THR A 17 -24.64 27.45 -18.09
CA THR A 17 -24.91 27.89 -19.47
C THR A 17 -24.29 26.91 -20.48
N GLN A 18 -25.06 26.72 -21.56
CA GLN A 18 -25.03 25.74 -22.66
C GLN A 18 -23.69 25.66 -23.44
N VAL A 19 -23.40 24.69 -24.34
CA VAL A 19 -23.96 24.52 -25.70
C VAL A 19 -23.73 23.10 -26.28
N HIS A 20 -24.70 22.68 -27.09
CA HIS A 20 -24.76 21.46 -27.91
C HIS A 20 -23.67 21.39 -29.02
N GLY A 21 -23.10 20.19 -29.20
CA GLY A 21 -22.90 19.49 -30.48
C GLY A 21 -21.92 20.03 -31.53
N LYS A 22 -20.86 19.24 -31.82
CA LYS A 22 -20.38 18.92 -33.19
C LYS A 22 -19.37 17.76 -33.15
N VAL A 23 -19.45 16.89 -34.16
CA VAL A 23 -18.80 15.57 -34.31
C VAL A 23 -17.52 15.66 -35.16
N ALA A 24 -16.46 14.93 -34.74
CA ALA A 24 -15.31 14.35 -35.49
C ALA A 24 -14.32 15.31 -36.23
N PRO A 25 -13.03 14.95 -36.50
CA PRO A 25 -12.53 13.59 -36.78
C PRO A 25 -11.16 13.15 -36.19
N SER A 26 -10.95 11.84 -36.36
CA SER A 26 -9.73 11.03 -36.27
C SER A 26 -8.54 11.57 -37.07
N ALA A 27 -7.33 11.52 -36.49
CA ALA A 27 -6.11 10.89 -37.05
C ALA A 27 -4.82 11.46 -36.43
N ALA A 28 -3.95 10.57 -35.93
CA ALA A 28 -2.52 10.48 -36.26
C ALA A 28 -1.70 9.90 -35.09
N VAL A 29 -1.35 8.61 -35.24
CA VAL A 29 -0.21 7.99 -34.55
C VAL A 29 1.06 8.73 -34.97
N LYS A 30 1.87 9.18 -34.01
CA LYS A 30 3.28 9.53 -34.23
C LYS A 30 4.15 8.80 -33.21
N THR A 31 4.71 7.69 -33.67
CA THR A 31 5.98 7.16 -33.17
C THR A 31 7.08 8.16 -33.49
N ALA A 32 7.84 8.61 -32.50
CA ALA A 32 9.13 9.26 -32.70
C ALA A 32 10.10 8.80 -31.61
N ARG A 33 11.07 7.97 -32.04
CA ARG A 33 12.30 7.65 -31.33
C ARG A 33 13.41 8.43 -32.04
N SER A 34 14.20 9.22 -31.32
CA SER A 34 15.67 9.25 -31.41
C SER A 34 16.26 10.50 -30.72
N SER A 35 17.22 10.22 -29.82
CA SER A 35 18.46 10.93 -29.48
C SER A 35 18.48 12.46 -29.40
N ASN A 36 19.06 13.00 -28.30
CA ASN A 36 20.20 13.93 -28.37
C ASN A 36 20.86 14.14 -26.97
N GLU A 37 22.16 13.88 -26.95
CA GLU A 37 23.28 14.46 -26.17
C GLU A 37 23.18 14.71 -24.66
N ALA A 38 24.07 13.99 -23.95
CA ALA A 38 24.40 14.15 -22.55
C ALA A 38 25.09 15.50 -22.28
N SER A 39 24.39 16.38 -21.54
CA SER A 39 25.02 17.44 -20.74
C SER A 39 25.09 16.97 -19.30
N SER A 40 26.29 17.02 -18.70
CA SER A 40 26.60 16.53 -17.36
C SER A 40 25.88 17.34 -16.28
N VAL A 41 24.67 16.93 -15.94
CA VAL A 41 24.08 17.20 -14.63
C VAL A 41 24.42 15.97 -13.80
N ASN A 42 25.26 16.12 -12.77
CA ASN A 42 25.47 15.06 -11.78
C ASN A 42 24.08 14.64 -11.25
N PRO A 43 23.61 13.41 -11.49
CA PRO A 43 22.32 12.99 -10.98
C PRO A 43 22.43 12.97 -9.46
N SER A 44 21.66 13.82 -8.80
CA SER A 44 21.37 13.66 -7.38
C SER A 44 20.81 12.24 -7.19
N PRO A 45 21.17 11.50 -6.12
CA PRO A 45 20.81 10.08 -5.89
C PRO A 45 19.31 9.86 -5.60
N GLU A 46 18.47 10.75 -6.09
CA GLU A 46 17.02 10.74 -6.01
C GLU A 46 16.35 10.40 -7.35
N ASN A 47 17.12 10.28 -8.45
CA ASN A 47 16.65 9.71 -9.72
C ASN A 47 17.73 8.83 -10.35
N GLU A 48 17.88 7.61 -9.85
CA GLU A 48 18.77 6.58 -10.41
C GLU A 48 18.02 5.81 -11.52
N ASP A 49 18.62 5.76 -12.71
CA ASP A 49 18.14 5.10 -13.92
C ASP A 49 17.57 3.69 -13.66
N GLY A 50 16.26 3.53 -13.85
CA GLY A 50 15.62 2.22 -14.04
C GLY A 50 14.77 1.67 -12.90
N TRP A 51 14.79 2.26 -11.70
CA TRP A 51 13.99 1.77 -10.56
C TRP A 51 12.70 2.57 -10.36
N ILE A 52 11.57 1.87 -10.25
CA ILE A 52 10.25 2.48 -9.97
C ILE A 52 10.09 2.79 -8.47
N SER A 53 10.64 1.94 -7.60
CA SER A 53 10.64 2.18 -6.16
C SER A 53 11.79 3.11 -5.77
N PRO A 54 11.62 3.93 -4.71
CA PRO A 54 12.72 4.72 -4.18
C PRO A 54 13.92 3.85 -3.81
N PRO A 55 15.15 4.36 -3.95
CA PRO A 55 16.34 3.60 -3.55
C PRO A 55 16.33 3.34 -2.04
N TYR A 56 16.60 2.10 -1.63
CA TYR A 56 16.75 1.72 -0.23
C TYR A 56 18.19 1.92 0.22
N ARG A 57 18.44 2.86 1.13
CA ARG A 57 19.80 3.28 1.54
C ARG A 57 20.40 2.50 2.72
N TRP A 58 19.57 1.74 3.45
CA TRP A 58 19.94 1.03 4.69
C TRP A 58 20.26 -0.44 4.45
N ILE A 59 20.94 -0.75 3.36
CA ILE A 59 21.26 -2.13 3.01
C ILE A 59 22.23 -2.68 4.06
N PHE A 60 21.88 -3.83 4.66
CA PHE A 60 22.64 -4.49 5.73
C PHE A 60 22.68 -3.79 7.09
N ASP A 61 21.97 -2.67 7.27
CA ASP A 61 21.90 -1.98 8.56
C ASP A 61 20.93 -2.67 9.54
N TYR A 62 19.94 -3.39 9.01
CA TYR A 62 18.94 -4.09 9.81
C TYR A 62 19.17 -5.61 9.81
N PRO A 63 19.06 -6.28 10.98
CA PRO A 63 19.20 -7.72 11.06
C PRO A 63 18.05 -8.44 10.35
N LEU A 64 18.30 -9.66 9.89
CA LEU A 64 17.27 -10.51 9.31
C LEU A 64 16.22 -10.86 10.38
N PRO A 65 14.93 -10.51 10.21
CA PRO A 65 13.89 -10.84 11.17
C PRO A 65 13.56 -12.33 11.13
N ILE A 66 13.39 -12.94 12.32
CA ILE A 66 12.95 -14.33 12.46
C ILE A 66 11.49 -14.31 12.95
N PRO A 67 10.54 -14.90 12.21
CA PRO A 67 9.15 -14.96 12.64
C PRO A 67 8.99 -15.87 13.87
N PRO A 68 8.01 -15.61 14.74
CA PRO A 68 7.73 -16.46 15.90
C PRO A 68 7.12 -17.80 15.48
N LYS A 69 7.29 -18.82 16.34
CA LYS A 69 6.60 -20.11 16.19
C LYS A 69 5.12 -19.94 16.50
N LYS A 70 4.25 -20.55 15.69
CA LYS A 70 2.83 -20.65 16.01
C LYS A 70 2.58 -21.77 17.02
N GLU A 71 1.93 -21.43 18.12
CA GLU A 71 1.49 -22.40 19.12
C GLU A 71 0.08 -22.92 18.80
N LYS A 72 -0.14 -24.21 19.09
CA LYS A 72 -1.44 -24.85 18.94
C LYS A 72 -2.39 -24.39 20.03
N LYS A 73 -3.66 -24.24 19.66
CA LYS A 73 -4.73 -23.89 20.60
C LYS A 73 -5.17 -25.11 21.40
N LEU A 74 -5.30 -26.26 20.74
CA LEU A 74 -5.63 -27.54 21.37
C LEU A 74 -5.20 -28.71 20.49
N THR A 75 -5.27 -29.92 21.03
CA THR A 75 -5.12 -31.18 20.29
C THR A 75 -6.39 -31.98 20.47
N TRP A 76 -7.01 -32.40 19.35
CA TRP A 76 -8.14 -33.31 19.33
C TRP A 76 -7.67 -34.71 18.97
N ASN A 77 -8.13 -35.74 19.69
CA ASN A 77 -7.79 -37.12 19.39
C ASN A 77 -8.98 -37.81 18.73
N ASP A 78 -8.75 -38.41 17.57
CA ASP A 78 -9.78 -39.16 16.86
C ASP A 78 -10.12 -40.46 17.62
N HIS A 79 -11.40 -40.64 17.93
CA HIS A 79 -11.91 -41.82 18.62
C HIS A 79 -11.87 -43.10 17.78
N VAL A 80 -11.78 -42.98 16.45
CA VAL A 80 -11.74 -44.12 15.52
C VAL A 80 -10.30 -44.50 15.18
N THR A 81 -9.47 -43.52 14.82
CA THR A 81 -8.09 -43.78 14.35
C THR A 81 -7.03 -43.63 15.44
N GLY A 82 -7.35 -42.98 16.57
CA GLY A 82 -6.39 -42.64 17.62
C GLY A 82 -5.40 -41.53 17.24
N ALA A 83 -5.55 -40.91 16.06
CA ALA A 83 -4.67 -39.85 15.59
C ALA A 83 -4.87 -38.55 16.37
N ALA A 84 -3.76 -37.86 16.68
CA ALA A 84 -3.76 -36.54 17.29
C ALA A 84 -3.80 -35.45 16.20
N ILE A 85 -4.78 -34.56 16.27
CA ILE A 85 -4.97 -33.43 15.35
C ILE A 85 -4.76 -32.13 16.13
N ASP A 86 -3.69 -31.42 15.81
CA ASP A 86 -3.38 -30.12 16.40
C ASP A 86 -4.19 -29.00 15.72
N PHE A 87 -4.98 -28.27 16.51
CA PHE A 87 -5.81 -27.17 16.05
C PHE A 87 -5.12 -25.83 16.31
N TYR A 88 -5.12 -24.98 15.29
CA TYR A 88 -4.50 -23.65 15.31
C TYR A 88 -5.51 -22.61 14.82
N GLU A 89 -5.46 -21.42 15.39
CA GLU A 89 -6.25 -20.27 14.93
C GLU A 89 -5.31 -19.17 14.47
N LEU A 90 -5.57 -18.61 13.29
CA LEU A 90 -4.84 -17.47 12.73
C LEU A 90 -5.84 -16.36 12.50
N GLU A 91 -5.49 -15.13 12.87
CA GLU A 91 -6.34 -13.97 12.64
C GLU A 91 -5.75 -13.09 11.52
N LEU A 92 -6.49 -12.83 10.45
CA LEU A 92 -6.04 -11.91 9.40
C LEU A 92 -6.29 -10.47 9.87
N LYS A 93 -5.23 -9.69 10.07
CA LYS A 93 -5.32 -8.30 10.55
C LYS A 93 -4.65 -7.33 9.59
N THR A 94 -5.22 -6.13 9.49
CA THR A 94 -4.53 -4.97 8.93
C THR A 94 -3.57 -4.40 9.98
N PHE A 95 -2.33 -4.12 9.57
CA PHE A 95 -1.29 -3.53 10.41
C PHE A 95 -0.40 -2.60 9.58
N LYS A 96 0.39 -1.75 10.24
CA LYS A 96 1.36 -0.88 9.57
C LYS A 96 2.78 -1.32 9.90
N LYS A 97 3.67 -1.32 8.89
CA LYS A 97 5.08 -1.66 9.05
C LYS A 97 5.97 -0.58 8.45
N GLN A 98 6.99 -0.16 9.20
CA GLN A 98 8.01 0.76 8.71
C GLN A 98 8.99 -0.01 7.82
N ILE A 99 8.94 0.21 6.50
CA ILE A 99 9.84 -0.45 5.54
C ILE A 99 11.02 0.46 5.22
N TYR A 100 10.76 1.65 4.66
CA TYR A 100 11.75 2.69 4.41
C TYR A 100 11.80 3.63 5.62
N PRO A 101 12.88 3.69 6.43
CA PRO A 101 12.95 4.49 7.65
C PRO A 101 12.57 5.98 7.50
N ASP A 102 12.75 6.53 6.30
CA ASP A 102 12.51 7.93 5.95
C ASP A 102 11.15 8.19 5.24
N ARG A 103 10.26 7.20 5.16
CA ARG A 103 8.95 7.32 4.47
C ARG A 103 7.78 6.95 5.37
N PRO A 104 6.53 7.27 4.98
CA PRO A 104 5.37 6.78 5.71
C PRO A 104 5.34 5.26 5.82
N ALA A 105 4.85 4.75 6.95
CA ALA A 105 4.68 3.31 7.17
C ALA A 105 3.71 2.71 6.14
N THR A 106 4.04 1.51 5.68
CA THR A 106 3.23 0.76 4.71
C THR A 106 2.12 0.02 5.42
N GLU A 107 0.89 0.16 4.93
CA GLU A 107 -0.25 -0.65 5.38
C GLU A 107 -0.20 -2.03 4.73
N LEU A 108 -0.35 -3.06 5.55
CA LEU A 108 -0.26 -4.46 5.17
C LEU A 108 -1.41 -5.25 5.80
N GLN A 109 -1.72 -6.41 5.24
CA GLN A 109 -2.56 -7.42 5.87
C GLN A 109 -1.75 -8.71 6.04
N GLY A 110 -1.86 -9.35 7.19
CA GLY A 110 -1.07 -10.53 7.50
C GLY A 110 -1.67 -11.39 8.60
N TYR A 111 -1.28 -12.67 8.61
CA TYR A 111 -1.68 -13.62 9.64
C TYR A 111 -1.10 -13.19 10.98
N ASP A 112 -1.96 -13.15 12.00
CA ASP A 112 -1.72 -12.61 13.33
C ASP A 112 -1.16 -11.17 13.34
N GLY A 113 -1.47 -10.39 12.30
CA GLY A 113 -1.05 -8.99 12.19
C GLY A 113 0.45 -8.79 11.97
N MET A 114 1.12 -9.75 11.32
CA MET A 114 2.54 -9.65 10.99
C MET A 114 2.86 -10.16 9.58
N SER A 115 4.04 -9.77 9.07
CA SER A 115 4.60 -10.28 7.82
C SER A 115 6.14 -10.40 7.91
N PRO A 116 6.72 -11.58 7.65
CA PRO A 116 6.02 -12.86 7.37
C PRO A 116 5.13 -13.31 8.54
N GLY A 117 4.14 -14.16 8.24
CA GLY A 117 3.32 -14.79 9.28
C GLY A 117 4.15 -15.72 10.19
N PRO A 118 3.59 -16.16 11.32
CA PRO A 118 4.27 -17.11 12.20
C PRO A 118 4.52 -18.44 11.49
N TYR A 119 5.62 -19.12 11.85
CA TYR A 119 5.96 -20.41 11.25
C TYR A 119 5.33 -21.58 12.02
N PHE A 120 5.03 -22.66 11.31
CA PHE A 120 4.54 -23.91 11.89
C PHE A 120 5.64 -24.96 11.86
N ALA A 121 5.90 -25.60 13.00
CA ALA A 121 6.78 -26.76 13.08
C ALA A 121 5.91 -28.02 13.29
N MET A 122 5.64 -28.74 12.20
CA MET A 122 4.76 -29.91 12.19
C MET A 122 5.56 -31.20 12.12
N GLN A 123 5.02 -32.27 12.70
CA GLN A 123 5.54 -33.63 12.55
C GLN A 123 4.86 -34.30 11.35
N ARG A 124 5.56 -35.25 10.71
CA ARG A 124 5.07 -36.00 9.55
C ARG A 124 4.24 -37.21 9.98
#